data_AF-M2WEJ0-F1
#
_entry.id   AF-M2WEJ0-F1
#
_cell.length_a   1.000
_cell.length_b   1.000
_cell.length_c   1.000
_cell.angle_alpha   90.00
_cell.angle_beta   90.00
_cell.angle_gamma   90.00
#
_symmetry.space_group_name_H-M   'P 1'
#
loop_
_entity.id
_entity.type
_entity.pdbx_description
1 polymer ?
#
loop_
_entity_poly.entity_id
_entity_poly.type
_entity_poly.pdbx_seq_one_letter_code
_entity_poly.pdbx_strand_id
1 'polypeptide(L)'
;MSHIDISEHPAYKAMLRMDGEAAKAVAAAGLDPLLAELVKIRISQLNGCAFCLRMHTRDALQMGETTDRLSVVAAWWESQYFTGQEQAALGLAEEITRLSVPERADWDDGSLNDEQVAAISWLAIVVNSWNRIAIRSHYPVGPDSE
;
A
#
# COMPACT_ATOMS: atom_id res chain seq x y z
N MET A 1 1.63 3.33 -26.23
CA MET A 1 1.12 1.99 -25.89
C MET A 1 -0.29 2.11 -25.34
N SER A 2 -1.17 1.17 -25.69
CA SER A 2 -2.46 1.03 -25.01
C SER A 2 -2.21 0.72 -23.54
N HIS A 3 -2.97 1.37 -22.66
CA HIS A 3 -3.01 1.02 -21.24
C HIS A 3 -3.40 -0.45 -21.10
N ILE A 4 -2.54 -1.28 -20.49
CA ILE A 4 -2.83 -2.68 -20.19
C ILE A 4 -3.56 -2.71 -18.83
N ASP A 5 -4.84 -3.06 -18.84
CA ASP A 5 -5.61 -3.27 -17.62
C ASP A 5 -5.29 -4.64 -17.02
N ILE A 6 -4.59 -4.64 -15.89
CA ILE A 6 -4.16 -5.86 -15.19
C ILE A 6 -5.22 -6.41 -14.22
N SER A 7 -6.38 -5.75 -14.09
CA SER A 7 -7.44 -6.15 -13.16
C SER A 7 -8.23 -7.38 -13.63
N GLU A 8 -8.16 -7.71 -14.93
CA GLU A 8 -8.76 -8.92 -15.51
C GLU A 8 -7.96 -10.20 -15.22
N HIS A 9 -6.72 -10.08 -14.70
CA HIS A 9 -5.88 -11.23 -14.39
C HIS A 9 -6.40 -12.00 -13.15
N PRO A 10 -6.40 -13.35 -13.11
CA PRO A 10 -6.89 -14.11 -11.95
C PRO A 10 -6.24 -13.76 -10.61
N ALA A 11 -4.99 -13.28 -10.62
CA ALA A 11 -4.29 -12.79 -9.42
C ALA A 11 -5.00 -11.60 -8.76
N TYR A 12 -5.72 -10.78 -9.53
CA TYR A 12 -6.52 -9.68 -8.99
C TYR A 12 -7.61 -10.18 -8.03
N LYS A 13 -8.26 -11.31 -8.33
CA LYS A 13 -9.23 -11.93 -7.41
C LYS A 13 -8.59 -12.40 -6.11
N ALA A 14 -7.34 -12.86 -6.17
CA ALA A 14 -6.59 -13.22 -4.96
C ALA A 14 -6.22 -11.98 -4.14
N MET A 15 -5.84 -10.89 -4.80
CA MET A 15 -5.60 -9.59 -4.17
C MET A 15 -6.86 -9.07 -3.45
N LEU A 16 -8.04 -9.16 -4.07
CA LEU A 16 -9.30 -8.78 -3.42
C LEU A 16 -9.60 -9.58 -2.15
N ARG A 17 -9.28 -10.88 -2.14
CA ARG A 17 -9.41 -11.70 -0.92
C ARG A 17 -8.43 -11.28 0.15
N MET A 18 -7.18 -11.01 -0.22
CA MET A 18 -6.15 -10.55 0.71
C MET A 18 -6.52 -9.19 1.33
N ASP A 19 -7.05 -8.26 0.53
CA ASP A 19 -7.59 -6.98 0.99
C ASP A 19 -8.71 -7.17 2.02
N GLY A 20 -9.68 -8.04 1.71
CA GLY A 20 -10.76 -8.38 2.64
C GLY A 20 -10.27 -8.95 3.98
N GLU A 21 -9.26 -9.83 3.97
CA GLU A 21 -8.66 -10.36 5.21
C GLU A 21 -7.86 -9.29 5.98
N ALA A 22 -7.16 -8.40 5.29
CA ALA A 22 -6.47 -7.27 5.92
C ALA A 22 -7.46 -6.33 6.62
N ALA A 23 -8.58 -6.01 5.96
CA ALA A 23 -9.65 -5.19 6.55
C ALA A 23 -10.26 -5.86 7.80
N LYS A 24 -10.51 -7.16 7.76
CA LYS A 24 -10.97 -7.93 8.93
C LYS A 24 -9.95 -7.90 10.06
N ALA A 25 -8.66 -8.03 9.76
CA ALA A 25 -7.60 -8.01 10.76
C ALA A 25 -7.51 -6.65 11.47
N VAL A 26 -7.64 -5.54 10.73
CA VAL A 26 -7.71 -4.18 11.30
C VAL A 26 -8.89 -4.07 12.29
N ALA A 27 -10.08 -4.51 11.87
CA ALA A 27 -11.26 -4.48 12.74
C ALA A 27 -11.10 -5.37 13.98
N ALA A 28 -10.57 -6.59 13.80
CA ALA A 28 -10.32 -7.53 14.89
C ALA A 28 -9.28 -7.01 15.89
N ALA A 29 -8.34 -6.18 15.45
CA ALA A 29 -7.36 -5.51 16.30
C ALA A 29 -7.95 -4.31 17.08
N GLY A 30 -9.24 -3.99 16.91
CA GLY A 30 -9.89 -2.87 17.58
C GLY A 30 -9.44 -1.49 17.09
N LEU A 31 -8.84 -1.43 15.90
CA LEU A 31 -8.44 -0.18 15.27
C LEU A 31 -9.66 0.50 14.64
N ASP A 32 -9.73 1.82 14.78
CA ASP A 32 -10.78 2.63 14.18
C ASP A 32 -10.76 2.48 12.64
N PRO A 33 -11.88 2.16 11.98
CA PRO A 33 -11.98 2.16 10.52
C PRO A 33 -11.48 3.46 9.88
N LEU A 34 -11.69 4.61 10.54
CA LEU A 34 -11.21 5.89 10.05
C LEU A 34 -9.68 5.97 10.04
N LEU A 35 -9.00 5.41 11.05
CA LEU A 35 -7.54 5.31 11.06
C LEU A 35 -7.03 4.50 9.85
N ALA A 36 -7.74 3.44 9.46
CA ALA A 36 -7.38 2.65 8.30
C ALA A 36 -7.47 3.46 6.99
N GLU A 37 -8.50 4.28 6.82
CA GLU A 37 -8.62 5.14 5.64
C GLU A 37 -7.52 6.23 5.60
N LEU A 38 -7.14 6.82 6.73
CA LEU A 38 -6.03 7.77 6.81
C LEU A 38 -4.69 7.15 6.39
N VAL A 39 -4.42 5.92 6.83
CA VAL A 39 -3.23 5.16 6.42
C VAL A 39 -3.26 4.90 4.91
N LYS A 40 -4.38 4.47 4.34
CA LYS A 40 -4.53 4.23 2.90
C LYS A 40 -4.34 5.51 2.07
N ILE A 41 -4.86 6.65 2.54
CA ILE A 41 -4.64 7.97 1.92
C ILE A 41 -3.14 8.29 1.91
N ARG A 42 -2.45 8.16 3.05
CA ARG A 42 -1.02 8.50 3.12
C ARG A 42 -0.16 7.61 2.21
N ILE A 43 -0.41 6.30 2.20
CA ILE A 43 0.25 5.36 1.28
C ILE A 43 0.02 5.78 -0.17
N SER A 44 -1.22 6.16 -0.51
CA SER A 44 -1.58 6.59 -1.86
C SER A 44 -0.93 7.91 -2.27
N GLN A 45 -0.71 8.84 -1.32
CA GLN A 45 0.03 10.10 -1.56
C GLN A 45 1.48 9.80 -1.91
N LEU A 46 2.14 8.95 -1.12
CA LEU A 46 3.53 8.56 -1.33
C LEU A 46 3.73 7.85 -2.67
N ASN A 47 2.79 7.00 -3.05
CA ASN A 47 2.83 6.26 -4.32
C ASN A 47 2.28 7.05 -5.52
N GLY A 48 1.75 8.26 -5.33
CA GLY A 48 1.16 9.07 -6.40
C GLY A 48 -0.10 8.49 -7.04
N CYS A 49 -0.84 7.62 -6.33
CA CYS A 49 -2.03 6.95 -6.88
C CYS A 49 -3.29 7.83 -6.77
N ALA A 50 -3.56 8.65 -7.78
CA ALA A 50 -4.71 9.57 -7.80
C ALA A 50 -6.08 8.87 -7.67
N PHE A 51 -6.22 7.65 -8.19
CA PHE A 51 -7.46 6.87 -8.07
C PHE A 51 -7.74 6.48 -6.61
N CYS A 52 -6.76 5.85 -5.95
CA CYS A 52 -6.88 5.45 -4.54
C CYS A 52 -7.05 6.67 -3.63
N LEU A 53 -6.33 7.77 -3.91
CA LEU A 53 -6.50 9.02 -3.16
C LEU A 53 -7.95 9.51 -3.18
N ARG A 54 -8.57 9.59 -4.36
CA ARG A 54 -9.96 10.05 -4.49
C ARG A 54 -10.94 9.12 -3.78
N MET A 55 -10.73 7.80 -3.87
CA MET A 55 -11.58 6.79 -3.24
C MET A 55 -11.52 6.91 -1.71
N HIS A 56 -10.33 6.74 -1.13
CA HIS A 56 -10.16 6.72 0.32
C HIS A 56 -10.49 8.07 0.98
N THR A 57 -10.24 9.19 0.29
CA THR A 57 -10.66 10.51 0.79
C THR A 57 -12.18 10.61 0.93
N ARG A 58 -12.95 10.08 -0.04
CA ARG A 58 -14.42 10.09 0.04
C ARG A 58 -14.93 9.18 1.15
N ASP A 59 -14.33 8.02 1.30
CA ASP A 59 -14.71 7.05 2.33
C ASP A 59 -14.41 7.62 3.74
N ALA A 60 -13.24 8.23 3.94
CA ALA A 60 -12.88 8.91 5.19
C ALA A 60 -13.86 10.06 5.54
N LEU A 61 -14.22 10.90 4.56
CA LEU A 61 -15.19 11.98 4.77
C LEU A 61 -16.57 11.44 5.18
N GLN A 62 -17.00 10.32 4.60
CA GLN A 62 -18.27 9.67 5.00
C GLN A 62 -18.21 9.12 6.43
N MET A 63 -17.02 8.75 6.90
CA MET A 63 -16.77 8.30 8.28
C MET A 63 -16.60 9.44 9.29
N GLY A 64 -16.75 10.70 8.86
CA GLY A 64 -16.69 11.87 9.74
C GLY A 64 -15.31 12.54 9.83
N GLU A 65 -14.38 12.20 8.94
CA GLU A 65 -13.12 12.92 8.84
C GLU A 65 -13.33 14.37 8.37
N THR A 66 -12.36 15.22 8.67
CA THR A 66 -12.38 16.65 8.38
C THR A 66 -11.44 17.01 7.23
N THR A 67 -11.82 18.04 6.47
CA THR A 67 -10.97 18.60 5.41
C THR A 67 -9.64 19.11 5.96
N ASP A 68 -9.63 19.65 7.19
CA ASP A 68 -8.42 20.17 7.83
C ASP A 68 -7.40 19.06 8.05
N ARG A 69 -7.82 17.95 8.68
CA ARG A 69 -6.95 16.78 8.92
C ARG A 69 -6.44 16.16 7.62
N LEU A 70 -7.31 16.03 6.61
CA LEU A 70 -6.93 15.53 5.29
C LEU A 70 -5.91 16.43 4.58
N SER A 71 -6.00 17.75 4.79
CA SER A 71 -5.06 18.71 4.19
C SER A 71 -3.66 18.60 4.77
N VAL A 72 -3.53 18.19 6.03
CA VAL A 72 -2.24 18.16 6.75
C VAL A 72 -1.68 16.74 6.94
N VAL A 73 -2.40 15.67 6.58
CA VAL A 73 -1.94 14.28 6.74
C VAL A 73 -0.62 14.00 6.01
N ALA A 74 -0.31 14.74 4.94
CA ALA A 74 0.96 14.61 4.22
C ALA A 74 2.17 15.12 5.01
N ALA A 75 1.92 15.95 6.04
CA ALA A 75 2.89 16.58 6.93
C ALA A 75 2.53 16.31 8.41
N TRP A 76 1.98 15.12 8.68
CA TRP A 76 1.35 14.78 9.98
C TRP A 76 2.26 15.00 11.19
N TRP A 77 3.57 14.80 11.05
CA TRP A 77 4.57 14.88 12.12
C TRP A 77 4.80 16.32 12.63
N GLU A 78 4.51 17.33 11.81
CA GLU A 78 4.59 18.76 12.18
C GLU A 78 3.26 19.31 12.71
N SER A 79 2.25 18.45 12.92
CA SER A 79 0.88 18.89 13.24
C SER A 79 0.39 18.30 14.57
N GLN A 80 -0.54 19.01 15.23
CA GLN A 80 -1.17 18.56 16.48
C GLN A 80 -2.50 17.83 16.26
N TYR A 81 -2.85 17.57 15.01
CA TYR A 81 -4.15 17.01 14.64
C TYR A 81 -4.27 15.52 14.91
N PHE A 82 -3.17 14.78 15.03
CA PHE A 82 -3.14 13.32 15.12
C PHE A 82 -2.72 12.84 16.51
N THR A 83 -3.40 11.80 16.99
CA THR A 83 -3.10 11.09 18.24
C THR A 83 -1.79 10.32 18.14
N GLY A 84 -1.22 9.91 19.29
CA GLY A 84 0.00 9.09 19.30
C GLY A 84 -0.14 7.76 18.56
N GLN A 85 -1.33 7.14 18.58
CA GLN A 85 -1.60 5.91 17.82
C GLN A 85 -1.63 6.16 16.31
N GLU A 86 -2.28 7.25 15.87
CA GLU A 86 -2.30 7.66 14.47
C GLU A 86 -0.90 7.99 13.96
N GLN A 87 -0.11 8.74 14.74
CA GLN A 87 1.27 9.08 14.40
C GLN A 87 2.16 7.84 14.24
N ALA A 88 2.06 6.88 15.17
CA ALA A 88 2.82 5.63 15.09
C ALA A 88 2.41 4.80 13.84
N ALA A 89 1.11 4.73 13.55
CA ALA A 89 0.60 4.02 12.37
C ALA A 89 1.05 4.69 11.06
N LEU A 90 0.97 6.01 10.98
CA LEU A 90 1.43 6.78 9.82
C LEU A 90 2.94 6.61 9.60
N GLY A 91 3.76 6.74 10.65
CA GLY A 91 5.20 6.53 10.59
C GLY A 91 5.57 5.13 10.09
N LEU A 92 4.94 4.09 10.63
CA LEU A 92 5.14 2.71 10.18
C LEU A 92 4.73 2.53 8.71
N ALA A 93 3.59 3.12 8.30
CA ALA A 93 3.12 3.06 6.92
C ALA A 93 4.11 3.72 5.96
N GLU A 94 4.66 4.89 6.31
CA GLU A 94 5.69 5.55 5.51
C GLU A 94 6.96 4.69 5.38
N GLU A 95 7.43 4.11 6.49
CA GLU A 95 8.61 3.25 6.51
C GLU A 95 8.45 2.03 5.57
N ILE A 96 7.27 1.39 5.58
CA ILE A 96 6.97 0.24 4.71
C ILE A 96 6.77 0.67 3.24
N THR A 97 6.30 1.89 3.01
CA THR A 97 5.90 2.38 1.67
C THR A 97 7.07 2.94 0.87
N ARG A 98 8.02 3.63 1.51
CA ARG A 98 9.15 4.29 0.82
C ARG A 98 10.09 3.26 0.17
N LEU A 99 9.77 2.87 -1.06
CA LEU A 99 10.71 2.26 -2.01
C LEU A 99 11.64 3.36 -2.52
N SER A 100 12.95 3.15 -2.46
CA SER A 100 13.88 3.87 -3.34
C SER A 100 13.61 3.38 -4.77
N VAL A 101 12.73 4.05 -5.49
CA VAL A 101 12.46 3.75 -6.91
C VAL A 101 13.62 4.34 -7.71
N PRO A 102 14.45 3.53 -8.40
CA PRO A 102 15.43 4.06 -9.35
C PRO A 102 14.69 4.81 -10.47
N GLU A 103 15.36 5.75 -11.13
CA GLU A 103 14.84 6.34 -12.37
C GLU A 103 14.35 5.23 -13.32
N ARG A 104 13.24 5.51 -14.02
CA ARG A 104 12.59 4.57 -14.94
C ARG A 104 13.59 4.17 -16.02
N ALA A 105 14.24 3.01 -15.85
CA ALA A 105 15.06 2.42 -16.88
C ALA A 105 14.18 2.07 -18.08
N ASP A 106 14.70 2.25 -19.30
CA ASP A 106 14.03 1.95 -20.56
C ASP A 106 14.05 0.43 -20.80
N TRP A 107 13.33 -0.33 -19.95
CA TRP A 107 13.27 -1.79 -20.00
C TRP A 107 12.29 -2.32 -21.06
N ASP A 108 11.44 -1.44 -21.58
CA ASP A 108 10.34 -1.79 -22.49
C ASP A 108 10.78 -1.65 -23.95
N ASP A 109 11.66 -2.55 -24.40
CA ASP A 109 12.17 -2.64 -25.77
C ASP A 109 11.28 -3.51 -26.70
N GLY A 110 10.10 -3.92 -26.21
CA GLY A 110 9.18 -4.82 -26.91
C GLY A 110 9.56 -6.30 -26.86
N SER A 111 10.58 -6.69 -26.08
CA SER A 111 10.96 -8.09 -25.89
C SER A 111 9.93 -8.91 -25.11
N LEU A 112 9.05 -8.26 -24.35
CA LEU A 112 7.96 -8.89 -23.61
C LEU A 112 6.61 -8.52 -24.23
N ASN A 113 5.76 -9.53 -24.40
CA ASN A 113 4.35 -9.30 -24.75
C ASN A 113 3.52 -8.89 -23.52
N ASP A 114 2.30 -8.40 -23.75
CA ASP A 114 1.40 -7.90 -22.70
C ASP A 114 1.16 -8.90 -21.55
N GLU A 115 1.02 -10.19 -21.87
CA GLU A 115 0.80 -11.25 -20.88
C GLU A 115 2.06 -11.45 -20.01
N GLN A 116 3.24 -11.42 -20.62
CA GLN A 116 4.52 -11.55 -19.93
C GLN A 116 4.79 -10.34 -19.02
N VAL A 117 4.50 -9.12 -19.50
CA VAL A 117 4.61 -7.90 -18.69
C VAL A 117 3.68 -7.98 -17.48
N ALA A 118 2.43 -8.39 -17.67
CA ALA A 118 1.48 -8.56 -16.58
C ALA A 118 1.96 -9.62 -15.57
N ALA A 119 2.41 -10.79 -16.05
CA ALA A 119 2.89 -11.89 -15.21
C ALA A 119 4.11 -11.48 -14.36
N ILE A 120 5.12 -10.84 -14.98
CA ILE A 120 6.32 -10.37 -14.28
C ILE A 120 5.99 -9.25 -13.30
N SER A 121 5.07 -8.34 -13.65
CA SER A 121 4.61 -7.28 -12.75
C SER A 121 3.94 -7.87 -11.50
N TRP A 122 3.03 -8.84 -11.65
CA TRP A 122 2.39 -9.52 -10.52
C TRP A 122 3.40 -10.31 -9.68
N LEU A 123 4.34 -11.02 -10.32
CA LEU A 123 5.41 -11.72 -9.60
C LEU A 123 6.25 -10.75 -8.77
N ALA A 124 6.67 -9.62 -9.36
CA ALA A 124 7.44 -8.59 -8.67
C ALA A 124 6.66 -7.99 -7.50
N ILE A 125 5.37 -7.69 -7.66
CA ILE A 125 4.48 -7.21 -6.59
C ILE A 125 4.40 -8.25 -5.46
N VAL A 126 4.16 -9.52 -5.78
CA VAL A 126 4.04 -10.61 -4.79
C VAL A 126 5.33 -10.78 -4.01
N VAL A 127 6.48 -10.85 -4.69
CA VAL A 127 7.79 -10.96 -4.03
C VAL A 127 8.08 -9.72 -3.18
N ASN A 128 7.68 -8.54 -3.63
CA ASN A 128 7.78 -7.30 -2.86
C ASN A 128 6.93 -7.31 -1.58
N SER A 129 5.71 -7.88 -1.64
CA SER A 129 4.87 -8.08 -0.47
C SER A 129 5.51 -9.06 0.51
N TRP A 130 6.02 -10.20 0.02
CA TRP A 130 6.71 -11.18 0.86
C TRP A 130 7.97 -10.64 1.52
N ASN A 131 8.80 -9.90 0.79
CA ASN A 131 10.01 -9.29 1.33
C ASN A 131 9.69 -8.34 2.49
N ARG A 132 8.65 -7.50 2.33
CA ARG A 132 8.19 -6.62 3.41
C ARG A 132 7.72 -7.40 4.63
N ILE A 133 6.96 -8.47 4.41
CA ILE A 133 6.50 -9.35 5.50
C ILE A 133 7.71 -9.96 6.22
N ALA A 134 8.59 -10.65 5.50
CA ALA A 134 9.73 -11.37 6.08
C ALA A 134 10.66 -10.44 6.88
N ILE A 135 10.97 -9.26 6.35
CA ILE A 135 11.80 -8.25 7.03
C ILE A 135 11.10 -7.74 8.29
N ARG A 136 9.82 -7.34 8.21
CA ARG A 136 9.09 -6.78 9.35
C ARG A 136 8.74 -7.81 10.42
N SER A 137 8.59 -9.07 10.02
CA SER A 137 8.39 -10.18 10.94
C SER A 137 9.69 -10.74 11.50
N HIS A 138 10.86 -10.17 11.12
CA HIS A 138 12.18 -10.62 11.54
C HIS A 138 12.33 -12.15 11.40
N TYR A 139 11.94 -12.70 10.24
CA TYR A 139 12.06 -14.13 9.99
C TYR A 139 13.50 -14.59 10.27
N PRO A 140 13.69 -15.61 11.13
CA PRO A 140 15.02 -16.04 11.49
C PRO A 140 15.70 -16.65 10.27
N VAL A 141 16.93 -16.20 9.97
CA VAL A 141 17.80 -16.79 8.95
C VAL A 141 19.00 -17.36 9.69
N GLY A 142 18.97 -18.67 9.92
CA GLY A 142 20.09 -19.44 10.44
C GLY A 142 20.65 -20.36 9.35
N PRO A 143 21.87 -20.89 9.53
CA PRO A 143 22.35 -21.97 8.67
C PRO A 143 21.40 -23.17 8.75
N ASP A 144 21.29 -23.92 7.66
CA ASP A 144 20.54 -25.18 7.66
C ASP A 144 21.09 -26.07 8.79
N SER A 145 20.20 -26.59 9.64
CA SER A 145 20.59 -27.63 10.58
C SER A 145 20.92 -28.89 9.78
N GLU A 146 22.16 -29.36 9.87
CA GLU A 146 22.57 -30.70 9.41
C GLU A 146 21.68 -31.81 9.99
#